data_AF-R8PZU0-F1
#
_entry.id   AF-R8PZU0-F1
#
_cell.length_a   1.000
_cell.length_b   1.000
_cell.length_c   1.000
_cell.angle_alpha   90.00
_cell.angle_beta   90.00
_cell.angle_gamma   90.00
#
_symmetry.space_group_name_H-M   'P 1'
#
loop_
_entity.id
_entity.type
_entity.pdbx_description
1 polymer ?
#
loop_
_entity_poly.entity_id
_entity_poly.type
_entity_poly.pdbx_seq_one_letter_code
_entity_poly.pdbx_strand_id
1 'polypeptide(L)'
;MVESAEYYDVEIKNPTAEEKKILDSITFKEKNEYRYKVDEQFIYQLKEDLERNRPLTPTGKDENSSRFVPVSRELIVGAVLSHRQEKNEDNTNVIPEEWGNVLRSLQKTYMNPSQKIQIVDQKMYDGIQGKEEIIILGKTDNFITYKEEWKKIDELELARYKDMKDVHLLSKYMLYEGYYSTYSGTVFMGFFLGIAFLAMLASCLMFKILSGASKDIIRYQMLRKIGVRYELLTKSIYKELLLVFLFPAIVGIMHVLVGMNMFSFLIDNPYFRIWLPIIIFLVIYVFYYFITVQLYKKIVLPKEV
;
A
#
# COMPACT_ATOMS: atom_id res chain seq x y z
N MET A 1 0.55 2.49 2.60
CA MET A 1 -0.15 2.57 3.89
C MET A 1 0.26 1.45 4.81
N VAL A 2 -0.14 0.19 4.61
CA VAL A 2 0.29 -0.88 5.54
C VAL A 2 1.80 -1.13 5.49
N GLU A 3 2.40 -1.17 4.29
CA GLU A 3 3.86 -1.31 4.15
C GLU A 3 4.66 -0.08 4.62
N SER A 4 4.04 1.11 4.67
CA SER A 4 4.68 2.31 5.22
C SER A 4 4.60 2.35 6.75
N ALA A 5 3.58 1.72 7.34
CA ALA A 5 3.44 1.59 8.78
C ALA A 5 4.32 0.45 9.36
N GLU A 6 4.33 -0.72 8.71
CA GLU A 6 5.13 -1.88 9.14
C GLU A 6 5.82 -2.57 7.95
N TYR A 7 7.15 -2.68 8.03
CA TYR A 7 7.93 -3.38 7.03
C TYR A 7 7.69 -4.90 7.10
N TYR A 8 7.99 -5.51 8.25
CA TYR A 8 7.82 -6.94 8.46
C TYR A 8 6.34 -7.31 8.46
N ASP A 9 6.02 -8.43 7.84
CA ASP A 9 4.66 -8.97 7.73
C ASP A 9 4.24 -9.76 8.97
N VAL A 10 5.23 -10.29 9.71
CA VAL A 10 5.02 -10.96 10.98
C VAL A 10 6.18 -10.65 11.93
N GLU A 11 5.84 -10.37 13.18
CA GLU A 11 6.74 -10.34 14.33
C GLU A 11 6.12 -11.23 15.41
N ILE A 12 6.73 -12.39 15.66
CA ILE A 12 6.18 -13.37 16.59
C ILE A 12 7.22 -13.81 17.61
N LYS A 13 6.82 -13.84 18.89
CA LYS A 13 7.68 -14.25 19.99
C LYS A 13 7.35 -15.66 20.44
N ASN A 14 8.40 -16.47 20.57
CA ASN A 14 8.37 -17.84 21.03
C ASN A 14 7.19 -18.65 20.45
N PRO A 15 7.15 -18.79 19.10
CA PRO A 15 6.00 -19.38 18.42
C PRO A 15 5.75 -20.81 18.87
N THR A 16 4.48 -21.11 19.12
CA THR A 16 3.95 -22.44 19.44
C THR A 16 4.15 -23.40 18.27
N ALA A 17 3.95 -24.70 18.52
CA ALA A 17 4.04 -25.71 17.47
C ALA A 17 3.02 -25.49 16.34
N GLU A 18 1.87 -24.89 16.64
CA GLU A 18 0.84 -24.57 15.63
C GLU A 18 1.23 -23.35 14.80
N GLU A 19 1.69 -22.27 15.43
CA GLU A 19 2.18 -21.08 14.72
C GLU A 19 3.38 -21.42 13.82
N LYS A 20 4.30 -22.28 14.28
CA LYS A 20 5.42 -22.76 13.46
C LYS A 20 4.94 -23.47 12.20
N LYS A 21 3.94 -24.36 12.29
CA LYS A 21 3.36 -25.03 11.12
C LYS A 21 2.76 -24.05 10.12
N ILE A 22 2.11 -22.99 10.62
CA ILE A 22 1.55 -21.93 9.76
C ILE A 22 2.70 -21.19 9.07
N LEU A 23 3.71 -20.74 9.82
CA LEU A 23 4.88 -20.05 9.28
C LEU A 23 5.63 -20.90 8.24
N ASP A 24 5.73 -22.21 8.44
CA ASP A 24 6.40 -23.11 7.49
C ASP A 24 5.63 -23.29 6.18
N SER A 25 4.33 -22.96 6.15
CA SER A 25 3.53 -22.94 4.93
C SER A 25 3.67 -21.66 4.11
N ILE A 26 4.31 -20.63 4.68
CA ILE A 26 4.45 -19.30 4.08
C ILE A 26 5.81 -19.16 3.40
N THR A 27 5.82 -18.61 2.19
CA THR A 27 7.07 -18.31 1.49
C THR A 27 7.58 -16.93 1.90
N PHE A 28 8.69 -16.90 2.63
CA PHE A 28 9.34 -15.67 3.04
C PHE A 28 10.42 -15.24 2.06
N LYS A 29 10.44 -13.94 1.75
CA LYS A 29 11.58 -13.29 1.10
C LYS A 29 12.71 -13.06 2.10
N GLU A 30 12.36 -12.74 3.33
CA GLU A 30 13.26 -12.54 4.47
C GLU A 30 12.62 -13.18 5.70
N LYS A 31 13.35 -14.05 6.40
CA LYS A 31 12.94 -14.63 7.67
C LYS A 31 14.15 -14.69 8.58
N ASN A 32 14.12 -13.90 9.64
CA ASN A 32 15.21 -13.76 10.59
C ASN A 32 14.74 -14.16 11.98
N GLU A 33 15.60 -14.90 12.68
CA GLU A 33 15.34 -15.37 14.04
C GLU A 33 16.37 -14.74 14.97
N TYR A 34 15.90 -14.24 16.11
CA TYR A 34 16.72 -13.57 17.12
C TYR A 34 16.52 -14.28 18.45
N ARG A 35 17.60 -14.87 18.99
CA ARG A 35 17.56 -15.52 20.28
C ARG A 35 17.81 -14.51 21.39
N TYR A 36 17.06 -14.67 22.49
CA TYR A 36 17.23 -13.88 23.70
C TYR A 36 16.99 -14.74 24.93
N LYS A 37 17.59 -14.37 26.05
CA LYS A 37 17.31 -14.97 27.37
C LYS A 37 16.68 -13.93 28.25
N VAL A 38 15.82 -14.35 29.15
CA VAL A 38 15.16 -13.45 30.11
C VAL A 38 15.35 -13.93 31.54
N ASP A 39 15.58 -12.98 32.44
CA ASP A 39 15.50 -13.15 33.89
C ASP A 39 14.65 -12.04 34.53
N GLU A 40 14.66 -11.91 35.86
CA GLU A 40 13.86 -10.92 36.58
C GLU A 40 14.26 -9.46 36.28
N GLN A 41 15.51 -9.19 35.89
CA GLN A 41 16.07 -7.85 35.74
C GLN A 41 16.35 -7.48 34.28
N PHE A 42 16.73 -8.44 33.45
CA PHE A 42 17.26 -8.21 32.12
C PHE A 42 16.65 -9.10 31.05
N ILE A 43 16.53 -8.52 29.85
CA ILE A 43 16.35 -9.22 28.58
C ILE A 43 17.70 -9.18 27.87
N TYR A 44 18.36 -10.33 27.80
CA TYR A 44 19.68 -10.47 27.19
C TYR A 44 19.54 -10.78 25.71
N GLN A 45 19.90 -9.81 24.88
CA GLN A 45 19.88 -9.91 23.43
C GLN A 45 21.25 -10.31 22.91
N LEU A 46 21.29 -11.33 22.06
CA LEU A 46 22.53 -11.80 21.47
C LEU A 46 22.97 -10.86 20.34
N LYS A 47 24.16 -10.25 20.49
CA LYS A 47 24.73 -9.30 19.54
C LYS A 47 24.87 -9.92 18.15
N GLU A 48 25.34 -11.16 18.09
CA GLU A 48 25.65 -11.87 16.86
C GLU A 48 24.39 -12.10 16.00
N ASP A 49 23.26 -12.44 16.62
CA ASP A 49 21.99 -12.61 15.90
C ASP A 49 21.48 -11.27 15.34
N LEU A 50 21.56 -10.20 16.14
CA LEU A 50 21.16 -8.84 15.76
C LEU A 50 22.05 -8.25 14.65
N GLU A 51 23.37 -8.47 14.71
CA GLU A 51 24.29 -7.93 13.71
C GLU A 51 24.35 -8.76 12.42
N ARG A 52 24.11 -10.08 12.51
CA ARG A 52 24.01 -10.96 11.33
C ARG A 52 22.86 -10.55 10.43
N ASN A 53 21.71 -10.22 11.02
CA ASN A 53 20.53 -9.77 10.32
C ASN A 53 20.02 -8.49 10.97
N ARG A 54 20.55 -7.34 10.56
CA ARG A 54 20.19 -6.06 11.18
C ARG A 54 18.73 -5.70 10.88
N PRO A 55 17.85 -5.60 11.89
CA PRO A 55 16.46 -5.26 11.66
C PRO A 55 16.34 -3.86 11.08
N LEU A 56 15.31 -3.65 10.26
CA LEU A 56 15.04 -2.32 9.72
C LEU A 56 14.34 -1.44 10.77
N THR A 57 14.73 -0.17 10.80
CA THR A 57 14.10 0.88 11.60
C THR A 57 13.42 1.90 10.69
N PRO A 58 12.23 2.41 11.04
CA PRO A 58 11.62 3.50 10.29
C PRO A 58 12.48 4.77 10.43
N THR A 59 12.72 5.44 9.31
CA THR A 59 13.37 6.76 9.23
C THR A 59 12.38 7.79 8.71
N GLY A 60 12.17 8.85 9.50
CA GLY A 60 11.20 9.91 9.23
C GLY A 60 10.64 10.47 10.54
N LYS A 61 10.20 11.73 10.54
CA LYS A 61 9.50 12.35 11.69
C LYS A 61 7.98 12.11 11.66
N ASP A 62 7.43 11.66 10.53
CA ASP A 62 6.00 11.44 10.32
C ASP A 62 5.71 9.97 10.01
N GLU A 63 4.73 9.40 10.72
CA GLU A 63 4.29 7.99 10.61
C GLU A 63 3.95 7.57 9.17
N ASN A 64 3.53 8.52 8.33
CA ASN A 64 3.09 8.32 6.96
C ASN A 64 4.22 8.29 5.89
N SER A 65 5.46 8.66 6.23
CA SER A 65 6.57 8.76 5.26
C SER A 65 7.80 7.91 5.59
N SER A 66 7.63 6.97 6.52
CA SER A 66 8.71 6.13 7.04
C SER A 66 9.38 5.32 5.94
N ARG A 67 10.64 5.65 5.63
CA ARG A 67 11.52 4.74 4.88
C ARG A 67 12.18 3.80 5.86
N PHE A 68 12.17 2.51 5.59
CA PHE A 68 12.85 1.54 6.45
C PHE A 68 14.30 1.39 6.01
N VAL A 69 15.23 1.62 6.92
CA VAL A 69 16.68 1.44 6.66
C VAL A 69 17.27 0.50 7.71
N PRO A 70 18.31 -0.28 7.36
CA PRO A 70 19.00 -1.10 8.34
C PRO A 70 19.72 -0.22 9.34
N VAL A 71 19.72 -0.65 10.59
CA VAL A 71 20.51 -0.01 11.65
C VAL A 71 22.00 -0.03 11.28
N SER A 72 22.65 1.13 11.38
CA SER A 72 23.98 1.35 10.78
C SER A 72 25.12 1.19 11.78
N ARG A 73 24.91 1.60 13.02
CA ARG A 73 25.93 1.57 14.08
C ARG A 73 26.14 0.17 14.64
N GLU A 74 27.37 -0.14 15.04
CA GLU A 74 27.67 -1.39 15.73
C GLU A 74 27.12 -1.39 17.16
N LEU A 75 26.75 -2.59 17.64
CA LEU A 75 26.31 -2.78 19.01
C LEU A 75 27.51 -2.99 19.93
N ILE A 76 27.51 -2.32 21.08
CA ILE A 76 28.54 -2.48 22.09
C ILE A 76 28.09 -3.60 23.04
N VAL A 77 28.97 -4.59 23.22
CA VAL A 77 28.76 -5.69 24.15
C VAL A 77 28.72 -5.15 25.57
N GLY A 78 27.72 -5.55 26.36
CA GLY A 78 27.48 -5.05 27.72
C GLY A 78 26.66 -3.77 27.79
N ALA A 79 26.26 -3.17 26.66
CA ALA A 79 25.40 -1.99 26.65
C ALA A 79 24.00 -2.31 27.19
N VAL A 80 23.43 -1.39 27.96
CA VAL A 80 22.13 -1.54 28.62
C VAL A 80 21.18 -0.44 28.18
N LEU A 81 19.94 -0.81 27.86
CA LEU A 81 18.84 0.09 27.56
C LEU A 81 17.76 -0.05 28.65
N SER A 82 17.53 1.03 29.38
CA SER A 82 16.42 1.17 30.33
C SER A 82 15.21 1.81 29.67
N HIS A 83 14.02 1.55 30.23
CA HIS A 83 12.76 2.15 29.78
C HIS A 83 12.77 3.69 29.96
N ARG A 84 13.31 4.16 31.10
CA ARG A 84 13.54 5.58 31.42
C ARG A 84 15.01 5.93 31.11
N GLN A 85 15.26 6.76 30.10
CA GLN A 85 16.61 7.31 29.87
C GLN A 85 16.92 8.28 31.02
N GLU A 86 17.75 7.87 31.96
CA GLU A 86 18.48 8.84 32.78
C GLU A 86 19.59 9.42 31.89
N LYS A 87 19.49 10.70 31.55
CA LYS A 87 20.59 11.46 30.93
C LYS A 87 21.73 11.53 31.93
N ASN A 88 22.60 10.53 31.95
CA ASN A 88 23.94 10.63 32.53
C ASN A 88 24.92 10.69 31.36
N GLU A 89 25.56 11.86 31.20
CA GLU A 89 26.44 12.20 30.08
C GLU A 89 27.77 11.43 30.09
N ASP A 90 28.06 10.65 31.13
CA ASP A 90 29.33 9.92 31.31
C ASP A 90 29.29 8.40 31.03
N ASN A 91 28.14 7.83 30.64
CA ASN A 91 28.08 6.40 30.32
C ASN A 91 28.44 6.12 28.85
N THR A 92 29.61 5.55 28.60
CA THR A 92 30.07 5.11 27.27
C THR A 92 29.43 3.80 26.79
N ASN A 93 28.67 3.10 27.64
CA ASN A 93 27.98 1.83 27.35
C ASN A 93 26.48 2.01 27.05
N VAL A 94 26.11 3.00 26.25
CA VAL A 94 24.71 3.32 25.92
C VAL A 94 24.35 2.77 24.54
N ILE A 95 23.20 2.09 24.45
CA ILE A 95 22.68 1.61 23.17
C ILE A 95 22.35 2.80 22.25
N PRO A 96 22.84 2.83 21.00
CA PRO A 96 22.52 3.91 20.07
C PRO A 96 21.00 4.08 19.87
N GLU A 97 20.52 5.30 19.65
CA GLU A 97 19.08 5.60 19.57
C GLU A 97 18.33 4.77 18.50
N GLU A 98 18.95 4.57 17.33
CA GLU A 98 18.42 3.72 16.25
C GLU A 98 18.14 2.28 16.74
N TRP A 99 19.10 1.70 17.47
CA TRP A 99 18.97 0.39 18.10
C TRP A 99 17.97 0.41 19.26
N GLY A 100 17.93 1.49 20.03
CA GLY A 100 16.94 1.68 21.10
C GLY A 100 15.51 1.58 20.57
N ASN A 101 15.23 2.20 19.43
CA ASN A 101 13.92 2.17 18.79
C ASN A 101 13.54 0.76 18.30
N VAL A 102 14.48 0.06 17.64
CA VAL A 102 14.28 -1.32 17.18
C VAL A 102 14.09 -2.27 18.36
N LEU A 103 14.96 -2.22 19.36
CA LEU A 103 14.89 -3.14 20.50
C LEU A 103 13.63 -2.90 21.33
N ARG A 104 13.17 -1.65 21.43
CA ARG A 104 11.85 -1.34 22.01
C ARG A 104 10.73 -1.87 21.13
N SER A 105 10.80 -1.73 19.80
CA SER A 105 9.76 -2.21 18.89
C SER A 105 9.62 -3.73 18.95
N LEU A 106 10.74 -4.46 18.86
CA LEU A 106 10.80 -5.92 19.00
C LEU A 106 10.27 -6.41 20.35
N GLN A 107 10.12 -5.51 21.31
CA GLN A 107 9.70 -5.82 22.67
C GLN A 107 8.34 -5.24 23.05
N LYS A 108 7.67 -4.49 22.15
CA LYS A 108 6.44 -3.69 22.40
C LYS A 108 5.32 -4.47 23.11
N THR A 109 5.15 -5.74 22.81
CA THR A 109 3.94 -6.47 23.22
C THR A 109 4.02 -7.05 24.64
N TYR A 110 5.20 -7.20 25.26
CA TYR A 110 5.35 -8.02 26.49
C TYR A 110 6.40 -7.56 27.51
N MET A 111 6.92 -6.33 27.42
CA MET A 111 7.92 -5.90 28.39
C MET A 111 7.29 -5.61 29.76
N ASN A 112 7.74 -6.31 30.80
CA ASN A 112 7.58 -5.82 32.16
C ASN A 112 8.32 -4.46 32.25
N PRO A 113 7.67 -3.35 32.63
CA PRO A 113 8.28 -2.01 32.61
C PRO A 113 9.60 -1.91 33.41
N SER A 114 9.83 -2.85 34.31
CA SER A 114 11.00 -2.93 35.18
C SER A 114 12.22 -3.60 34.54
N GLN A 115 12.04 -4.41 33.50
CA GLN A 115 13.14 -5.13 32.84
C GLN A 115 13.94 -4.21 31.91
N LYS A 116 15.27 -4.37 31.91
CA LYS A 116 16.19 -3.63 31.03
C LYS A 116 16.68 -4.54 29.91
N ILE A 117 16.99 -3.98 28.74
CA ILE A 117 17.58 -4.77 27.64
C ILE A 117 19.10 -4.68 27.75
N GLN A 118 19.80 -5.80 27.74
CA GLN A 118 21.26 -5.85 27.74
C GLN A 118 21.77 -6.59 26.51
N ILE A 119 22.77 -6.02 25.84
CA ILE A 119 23.45 -6.67 24.71
C ILE A 119 24.57 -7.56 25.25
N VAL A 120 24.59 -8.82 24.84
CA VAL A 120 25.61 -9.80 25.23
C VAL A 120 26.22 -10.46 24.01
N ASP A 121 27.47 -10.91 24.12
CA ASP A 121 28.11 -11.78 23.13
C ASP A 121 27.80 -13.25 23.42
N GLN A 122 28.15 -14.15 22.49
CA GLN A 122 27.88 -15.59 22.66
C GLN A 122 28.47 -16.16 23.96
N LYS A 123 29.67 -15.69 24.35
CA LYS A 123 30.35 -16.18 25.56
C LYS A 123 29.57 -15.85 26.83
N MET A 124 29.10 -14.61 26.97
CA MET A 124 28.25 -14.23 28.09
C MET A 124 26.88 -14.89 28.00
N TYR A 125 26.32 -15.00 26.80
CA TYR A 125 25.01 -15.63 26.57
C TYR A 125 24.98 -17.08 27.05
N ASP A 126 26.02 -17.87 26.78
CA ASP A 126 26.13 -19.27 27.20
C ASP A 126 26.18 -19.42 28.73
N GLY A 127 26.76 -18.43 29.42
CA GLY A 127 26.87 -18.41 30.89
C GLY A 127 25.60 -17.98 31.62
N ILE A 128 24.62 -17.38 30.93
CA ILE A 128 23.39 -16.88 31.54
C ILE A 128 22.40 -18.04 31.76
N GLN A 129 21.99 -18.19 33.01
CA GLN A 129 20.92 -19.10 33.43
C GLN A 129 19.58 -18.41 33.21
N GLY A 130 18.93 -18.72 32.08
CA GLY A 130 17.62 -18.18 31.71
C GLY A 130 16.99 -19.04 30.63
N LYS A 131 15.67 -18.96 30.52
CA LYS A 131 14.95 -19.63 29.43
C LYS A 131 15.30 -18.92 28.13
N GLU A 132 15.82 -19.68 27.17
CA GLU A 132 16.03 -19.20 25.81
C GLU A 132 14.68 -19.08 25.10
N GLU A 133 14.46 -17.92 24.51
CA GLU A 133 13.29 -17.59 23.71
C GLU A 133 13.74 -16.97 22.38
N ILE A 134 12.84 -16.98 21.39
CA ILE A 134 13.13 -16.50 20.04
C ILE A 134 12.11 -15.47 19.59
N ILE A 135 12.55 -14.52 18.78
CA ILE A 135 11.68 -13.64 18.00
C ILE A 135 11.89 -13.96 16.53
N ILE A 136 10.81 -14.16 15.78
CA ILE A 136 10.86 -14.34 14.33
C ILE A 136 10.31 -13.08 13.68
N LEU A 137 11.11 -12.48 12.79
CA LEU A 137 10.69 -11.43 11.89
C LEU A 137 10.62 -11.98 10.47
N GLY A 138 9.47 -11.82 9.82
CA GLY A 138 9.24 -12.33 8.48
C GLY A 138 8.74 -11.24 7.54
N LYS A 139 9.25 -11.22 6.31
CA LYS A 139 8.72 -10.47 5.17
C LYS A 139 8.43 -11.43 4.02
N THR A 140 7.22 -11.42 3.51
CA THR A 140 6.83 -12.16 2.31
C THR A 140 6.95 -11.30 1.06
N ASP A 141 6.87 -11.97 -0.09
CA ASP A 141 6.77 -11.34 -1.40
C ASP A 141 5.42 -10.60 -1.58
N ASN A 142 4.33 -11.20 -1.07
CA ASN A 142 2.99 -10.63 -1.11
C ASN A 142 2.24 -10.91 0.20
N PHE A 143 2.05 -9.87 0.99
CA PHE A 143 1.34 -9.92 2.27
C PHE A 143 -0.09 -10.47 2.13
N ILE A 144 -0.81 -10.07 1.07
CA ILE A 144 -2.22 -10.37 0.86
C ILE A 144 -2.45 -11.85 0.54
N THR A 145 -1.48 -12.51 -0.09
CA THR A 145 -1.56 -13.93 -0.43
C THR A 145 -1.77 -14.80 0.81
N TYR A 146 -1.16 -14.41 1.94
CA TYR A 146 -1.14 -15.19 3.18
C TYR A 146 -2.08 -14.62 4.26
N LYS A 147 -3.11 -13.88 3.84
CA LYS A 147 -4.02 -13.16 4.74
C LYS A 147 -4.67 -14.07 5.78
N GLU A 148 -5.12 -15.26 5.39
CA GLU A 148 -5.79 -16.20 6.29
C GLU A 148 -4.81 -16.83 7.30
N GLU A 149 -3.56 -17.02 6.91
CA GLU A 149 -2.48 -17.46 7.77
C GLU A 149 -2.15 -16.40 8.83
N TRP A 150 -2.05 -15.13 8.44
CA TRP A 150 -1.84 -14.02 9.37
C TRP A 150 -2.99 -13.89 10.38
N LYS A 151 -4.22 -14.00 9.89
CA LYS A 151 -5.40 -14.01 10.75
C LYS A 151 -5.34 -15.11 11.81
N LYS A 152 -4.97 -16.34 11.41
CA LYS A 152 -4.84 -17.47 12.36
C LYS A 152 -3.74 -17.24 13.38
N ILE A 153 -2.60 -16.68 12.97
CA ILE A 153 -1.52 -16.33 13.89
C ILE A 153 -2.03 -15.32 14.93
N ASP A 154 -2.67 -14.24 14.48
CA ASP A 154 -3.23 -13.24 15.38
C ASP A 154 -4.28 -13.82 16.35
N GLU A 155 -5.14 -14.72 15.88
CA GLU A 155 -6.13 -15.42 16.72
C GLU A 155 -5.46 -16.29 17.79
N LEU A 156 -4.39 -17.01 17.44
CA LEU A 156 -3.60 -17.83 18.38
C LEU A 156 -2.88 -16.96 19.42
N GLU A 157 -2.30 -15.83 19.00
CA GLU A 157 -1.67 -14.89 19.92
C GLU A 157 -2.71 -14.25 20.86
N LEU A 158 -3.84 -13.79 20.33
CA LEU A 158 -4.93 -13.24 21.17
C LEU A 158 -5.45 -14.27 22.18
N ALA A 159 -5.60 -15.54 21.78
CA ALA A 159 -6.02 -16.60 22.68
C ALA A 159 -4.98 -16.86 23.79
N ARG A 160 -3.69 -16.81 23.47
CA ARG A 160 -2.57 -16.99 24.42
C ARG A 160 -2.53 -15.91 25.49
N TYR A 161 -2.97 -14.68 25.17
CA TYR A 161 -2.88 -13.52 26.07
C TYR A 161 -4.24 -13.00 26.57
N LYS A 162 -5.31 -13.79 26.40
CA LYS A 162 -6.69 -13.39 26.71
C LYS A 162 -6.91 -12.84 28.13
N ASP A 163 -6.11 -13.29 29.10
CA ASP A 163 -6.22 -12.88 30.50
C ASP A 163 -5.42 -11.61 30.86
N MET A 164 -4.63 -11.07 29.92
CA MET A 164 -3.91 -9.81 30.11
C MET A 164 -4.81 -8.63 29.72
N LYS A 165 -5.07 -7.74 30.67
CA LYS A 165 -6.03 -6.64 30.51
C LYS A 165 -5.64 -5.55 29.50
N ASP A 166 -4.38 -5.50 29.06
CA ASP A 166 -3.83 -4.41 28.25
C ASP A 166 -3.02 -4.88 27.03
N VAL A 167 -3.23 -6.12 26.54
CA VAL A 167 -2.53 -6.59 25.33
C VAL A 167 -3.22 -6.03 24.09
N HIS A 168 -2.70 -4.91 23.62
CA HIS A 168 -2.92 -4.46 22.25
C HIS A 168 -1.92 -5.18 21.34
N LEU A 169 -2.35 -6.29 20.75
CA LEU A 169 -1.67 -6.81 19.57
C LEU A 169 -1.69 -5.68 18.53
N LEU A 170 -0.53 -5.40 17.94
CA LEU A 170 -0.40 -4.40 16.89
C LEU A 170 0.35 -5.10 15.78
N SER A 171 -0.39 -5.96 15.07
CA SER A 171 0.11 -6.72 13.94
C SER A 171 -0.19 -5.98 12.64
N LYS A 172 0.62 -6.24 11.62
CA LYS A 172 0.37 -5.77 10.27
C LYS A 172 -0.99 -6.19 9.74
N TYR A 173 -1.46 -7.39 10.10
CA TYR A 173 -2.78 -7.89 9.71
C TYR A 173 -3.91 -7.04 10.30
N MET A 174 -3.86 -6.72 11.59
CA MET A 174 -4.86 -5.86 12.20
C MET A 174 -4.87 -4.45 11.61
N LEU A 175 -3.69 -3.88 11.34
CA LEU A 175 -3.58 -2.60 10.64
C LEU A 175 -4.20 -2.69 9.24
N TYR A 176 -3.90 -3.76 8.49
CA TYR A 176 -4.49 -4.00 7.17
C TYR A 176 -6.01 -4.10 7.23
N GLU A 177 -6.58 -4.89 8.14
CA GLU A 177 -8.04 -5.01 8.29
C GLU A 177 -8.69 -3.69 8.71
N GLY A 178 -8.05 -2.92 9.59
CA GLY A 178 -8.52 -1.60 9.99
C GLY A 178 -8.61 -0.62 8.82
N TYR A 179 -7.55 -0.54 8.01
CA TYR A 179 -7.55 0.27 6.80
C TYR A 179 -8.54 -0.26 5.75
N TYR A 180 -8.57 -1.58 5.52
CA TYR A 180 -9.49 -2.19 4.56
C TYR A 180 -10.95 -1.91 4.93
N SER A 181 -11.31 -2.08 6.20
CA SER A 181 -12.65 -1.77 6.72
C SER A 181 -13.03 -0.31 6.51
N THR A 182 -12.11 0.62 6.79
CA THR A 182 -12.36 2.07 6.67
C THR A 182 -12.47 2.52 5.21
N TYR A 183 -11.60 2.03 4.32
CA TYR A 183 -11.52 2.52 2.94
C TYR A 183 -12.37 1.74 1.94
N SER A 184 -12.75 0.49 2.23
CA SER A 184 -13.53 -0.35 1.29
C SER A 184 -14.86 0.30 0.88
N GLY A 185 -15.58 0.91 1.81
CA GLY A 185 -16.83 1.63 1.53
C GLY A 185 -16.62 2.85 0.62
N THR A 186 -15.57 3.63 0.87
CA THR A 186 -15.22 4.79 0.03
C THR A 186 -14.84 4.37 -1.39
N VAL A 187 -14.08 3.28 -1.54
CA VAL A 187 -13.71 2.73 -2.86
C VAL A 187 -14.96 2.26 -3.62
N PHE A 188 -15.87 1.56 -2.95
CA PHE A 188 -17.14 1.12 -3.56
C PHE A 188 -17.99 2.31 -4.04
N MET A 189 -18.15 3.34 -3.18
CA MET A 189 -18.87 4.56 -3.53
C MET A 189 -18.23 5.27 -4.72
N GLY A 190 -16.90 5.39 -4.73
CA GLY A 190 -16.14 5.98 -5.83
C GLY A 190 -16.33 5.24 -7.16
N PHE A 191 -16.37 3.91 -7.13
CA PHE A 191 -16.62 3.10 -8.33
C PHE A 191 -18.03 3.33 -8.89
N PHE A 192 -19.05 3.30 -8.04
CA PHE A 192 -20.44 3.55 -8.46
C PHE A 192 -20.62 4.95 -9.02
N LEU A 193 -20.07 5.96 -8.34
CA LEU A 193 -20.12 7.35 -8.78
C LEU A 193 -19.34 7.55 -10.10
N GLY A 194 -18.22 6.84 -10.26
CA GLY A 194 -17.45 6.79 -11.51
C GLY A 194 -18.27 6.29 -12.70
N ILE A 195 -19.00 5.18 -12.54
CA ILE A 195 -19.89 4.66 -13.59
C ILE A 195 -21.01 5.66 -13.91
N ALA A 196 -21.62 6.25 -12.89
CA ALA A 196 -22.68 7.24 -13.07
C ALA A 196 -22.19 8.47 -13.87
N PHE A 197 -20.98 8.98 -13.55
CA PHE A 197 -20.38 10.07 -14.30
C PHE A 197 -19.96 9.69 -15.72
N LEU A 198 -19.48 8.47 -15.94
CA LEU A 198 -19.22 7.97 -17.30
C LEU A 198 -20.50 7.94 -18.14
N ALA A 199 -21.61 7.46 -17.57
CA ALA A 199 -22.91 7.46 -18.24
C ALA A 199 -23.42 8.88 -18.51
N MET A 200 -23.28 9.80 -17.55
CA MET A 200 -23.62 11.21 -17.72
C MET A 200 -22.80 11.86 -18.85
N LEU A 201 -21.49 11.61 -18.87
CA LEU A 201 -20.60 12.13 -19.90
C LEU A 201 -21.00 11.59 -21.28
N ALA A 202 -21.22 10.28 -21.40
CA ALA A 202 -21.65 9.66 -22.65
C ALA A 202 -22.99 10.23 -23.12
N SER A 203 -23.96 10.44 -22.21
CA SER A 203 -25.24 11.05 -22.54
C SER A 203 -25.08 12.49 -23.06
N CYS A 204 -24.30 13.32 -22.36
CA CYS A 204 -24.05 14.71 -22.74
C CYS A 204 -23.38 14.81 -24.12
N LEU A 205 -22.38 13.96 -24.38
CA LEU A 205 -21.65 13.96 -25.64
C LEU A 205 -22.53 13.47 -26.79
N MET A 206 -23.29 12.38 -26.59
CA MET A 206 -24.26 11.90 -27.59
C MET A 206 -25.30 12.97 -27.90
N PHE A 207 -25.85 13.65 -26.89
CA PHE A 207 -26.80 14.74 -27.07
C PHE A 207 -26.19 15.89 -27.89
N LYS A 208 -24.94 16.25 -27.62
CA LYS A 208 -24.22 17.29 -28.38
C LYS A 208 -24.07 16.92 -29.86
N ILE A 209 -23.78 15.66 -30.15
CA ILE A 209 -23.60 15.18 -31.52
C ILE A 209 -24.93 15.09 -32.25
N LEU A 210 -25.95 14.52 -31.61
CA LEU A 210 -27.27 14.33 -32.22
C LEU A 210 -28.00 15.66 -32.46
N SER A 211 -27.85 16.62 -31.54
CA SER A 211 -28.42 17.98 -31.72
C SER A 211 -27.77 18.76 -32.88
N GLY A 212 -26.54 18.43 -33.27
CA GLY A 212 -25.87 18.99 -34.45
C GLY A 212 -26.23 18.30 -35.77
N ALA A 213 -26.60 17.01 -35.71
CA ALA A 213 -26.75 16.15 -36.88
C ALA A 213 -27.71 16.68 -37.95
N SER A 214 -28.83 17.31 -37.57
CA SER A 214 -29.81 17.85 -38.53
C SER A 214 -29.22 18.90 -39.49
N LYS A 215 -28.33 19.77 -38.98
CA LYS A 215 -27.64 20.77 -39.81
C LYS A 215 -26.59 20.11 -40.69
N ASP A 216 -25.89 19.11 -40.14
CA ASP A 216 -24.87 18.37 -40.86
C ASP A 216 -25.44 17.55 -42.01
N ILE A 217 -26.62 16.94 -41.87
CA ILE A 217 -27.31 16.22 -42.96
C ILE A 217 -27.41 17.11 -44.21
N ILE A 218 -27.89 18.35 -44.05
CA ILE A 218 -28.05 19.30 -45.17
C ILE A 218 -26.68 19.61 -45.79
N ARG A 219 -25.67 19.89 -44.96
CA ARG A 219 -24.30 20.19 -45.40
C ARG A 219 -23.67 19.06 -46.19
N TYR A 220 -23.70 17.83 -45.66
CA TYR A 220 -23.12 16.65 -46.31
C TYR A 220 -23.89 16.26 -47.59
N GLN A 221 -25.21 16.47 -47.64
CA GLN A 221 -26.00 16.31 -48.87
C GLN A 221 -25.60 17.30 -49.97
N MET A 222 -25.39 18.58 -49.64
CA MET A 222 -24.94 19.58 -50.62
C MET A 222 -23.55 19.24 -51.17
N LEU A 223 -22.60 18.85 -50.31
CA LEU A 223 -21.26 18.43 -50.73
C LEU A 223 -21.33 17.21 -51.66
N ARG A 224 -22.24 16.26 -51.38
CA ARG A 224 -22.45 15.11 -52.27
C ARG A 224 -22.99 15.53 -53.64
N LYS A 225 -23.94 16.48 -53.69
CA LYS A 225 -24.49 17.02 -54.95
C LYS A 225 -23.45 17.75 -55.81
N ILE A 226 -22.45 18.37 -55.19
CA ILE A 226 -21.34 19.06 -55.87
C ILE A 226 -20.22 18.08 -56.30
N GLY A 227 -20.36 16.79 -55.99
CA GLY A 227 -19.47 15.73 -56.50
C GLY A 227 -18.36 15.27 -55.54
N VAL A 228 -18.44 15.62 -54.25
CA VAL A 228 -17.44 15.13 -53.27
C VAL A 228 -17.56 13.60 -53.10
N ARG A 229 -16.41 12.93 -53.11
CA ARG A 229 -16.30 11.47 -52.92
C ARG A 229 -16.79 11.06 -51.53
N TYR A 230 -17.50 9.93 -51.44
CA TYR A 230 -18.06 9.40 -50.19
C TYR A 230 -16.99 9.13 -49.12
N GLU A 231 -15.81 8.66 -49.54
CA GLU A 231 -14.65 8.42 -48.68
C GLU A 231 -14.17 9.70 -47.97
N LEU A 232 -14.16 10.83 -48.69
CA LEU A 232 -13.74 12.12 -48.15
C LEU A 232 -14.76 12.65 -47.14
N LEU A 233 -16.06 12.49 -47.42
CA LEU A 233 -17.12 12.83 -46.48
C LEU A 233 -17.03 11.99 -45.20
N THR A 234 -16.82 10.68 -45.35
CA THR A 234 -16.63 9.77 -44.21
C THR A 234 -15.41 10.19 -43.38
N LYS A 235 -14.26 10.45 -44.03
CA LYS A 235 -13.04 10.88 -43.33
C LYS A 235 -13.23 12.22 -42.59
N SER A 236 -14.03 13.12 -43.15
CA SER A 236 -14.39 14.39 -42.50
C SER A 236 -15.14 14.14 -41.18
N ILE A 237 -16.15 13.26 -41.19
CA ILE A 237 -16.92 12.89 -39.99
C ILE A 237 -16.00 12.34 -38.90
N TYR A 238 -15.10 11.41 -39.23
CA TYR A 238 -14.18 10.85 -38.25
C TYR A 238 -13.32 11.93 -37.60
N LYS A 239 -12.80 12.89 -38.38
CA LYS A 239 -11.97 14.00 -37.86
C LYS A 239 -12.77 14.99 -37.01
N GLU A 240 -13.95 15.40 -37.47
CA GLU A 240 -14.81 16.34 -36.74
C GLU A 240 -15.19 15.77 -35.37
N LEU A 241 -15.67 14.53 -35.33
CA LEU A 241 -16.03 13.88 -34.08
C LEU A 241 -14.79 13.59 -33.23
N LEU A 242 -13.63 13.25 -33.82
CA LEU A 242 -12.41 13.00 -33.05
C LEU A 242 -12.02 14.23 -32.24
N LEU A 243 -12.09 15.44 -32.82
CA LEU A 243 -11.78 16.66 -32.10
C LEU A 243 -12.75 16.89 -30.94
N VAL A 244 -14.04 16.64 -31.14
CA VAL A 244 -15.07 16.78 -30.09
C VAL A 244 -14.85 15.84 -28.92
N PHE A 245 -14.27 14.66 -29.15
CA PHE A 245 -13.90 13.71 -28.10
C PHE A 245 -12.53 13.99 -27.48
N LEU A 246 -11.54 14.38 -28.29
CA LEU A 246 -10.16 14.53 -27.88
C LEU A 246 -9.99 15.66 -26.87
N PHE A 247 -10.62 16.82 -27.11
CA PHE A 247 -10.47 17.98 -26.21
C PHE A 247 -11.00 17.70 -24.78
N PRO A 248 -12.23 17.21 -24.58
CA PRO A 248 -12.72 16.85 -23.26
C PRO A 248 -11.88 15.78 -22.57
N ALA A 249 -11.38 14.78 -23.32
CA ALA A 249 -10.54 13.73 -22.75
C ALA A 249 -9.22 14.29 -22.19
N ILE A 250 -8.53 15.15 -22.95
CA ILE A 250 -7.29 15.79 -22.49
C ILE A 250 -7.54 16.66 -21.25
N VAL A 251 -8.58 17.50 -21.30
CA VAL A 251 -8.95 18.37 -20.17
C VAL A 251 -9.31 17.54 -18.93
N GLY A 252 -10.05 16.44 -19.10
CA GLY A 252 -10.41 15.54 -18.02
C GLY A 252 -9.20 14.86 -17.38
N ILE A 253 -8.25 14.36 -18.19
CA ILE A 253 -7.00 13.78 -17.68
C ILE A 253 -6.20 14.83 -16.91
N MET A 254 -6.05 16.06 -17.45
CA MET A 254 -5.38 17.13 -16.72
C MET A 254 -6.10 17.49 -15.42
N HIS A 255 -7.43 17.52 -15.42
CA HIS A 255 -8.23 17.80 -14.23
C HIS A 255 -7.99 16.76 -13.14
N VAL A 256 -7.94 15.47 -13.49
CA VAL A 256 -7.62 14.39 -12.54
C VAL A 256 -6.21 14.55 -11.99
N LEU A 257 -5.22 14.83 -12.83
CA LEU A 257 -3.83 15.00 -12.38
C LEU A 257 -3.68 16.16 -11.39
N VAL A 258 -4.31 17.30 -11.67
CA VAL A 258 -4.32 18.45 -10.76
C VAL A 258 -5.10 18.12 -9.48
N GLY A 259 -6.25 17.44 -9.60
CA GLY A 259 -7.06 17.03 -8.45
C GLY A 259 -6.29 16.10 -7.50
N MET A 260 -5.55 15.13 -8.02
CA MET A 260 -4.72 14.23 -7.20
C MET A 260 -3.63 14.97 -6.43
N ASN A 261 -3.07 16.05 -7.00
CA ASN A 261 -2.12 16.91 -6.28
C ASN A 261 -2.75 17.52 -5.02
N MET A 262 -4.00 17.97 -5.12
CA MET A 262 -4.73 18.57 -3.99
C MET A 262 -4.95 17.59 -2.83
N PHE A 263 -4.98 16.28 -3.09
CA PHE A 263 -5.14 15.25 -2.06
C PHE A 263 -3.81 14.72 -1.48
N SER A 264 -2.67 15.29 -1.87
CA SER A 264 -1.34 14.85 -1.39
C SER A 264 -1.14 14.97 0.11
N PHE A 265 -1.90 15.82 0.81
CA PHE A 265 -1.86 15.93 2.27
C PHE A 265 -2.61 14.79 2.99
N LEU A 266 -3.47 14.05 2.29
CA LEU A 266 -4.25 12.93 2.85
C LEU A 266 -3.70 11.57 2.44
N ILE A 267 -2.98 11.49 1.31
CA ILE A 267 -2.57 10.23 0.69
C ILE A 267 -1.06 10.26 0.45
N ASP A 268 -0.32 9.30 1.02
CA ASP A 268 1.15 9.22 0.94
C ASP A 268 1.69 9.18 -0.51
N ASN A 269 0.91 8.59 -1.43
CA ASN A 269 1.24 8.52 -2.84
C ASN A 269 -0.03 8.62 -3.70
N PRO A 270 -0.52 9.84 -3.97
CA PRO A 270 -1.79 10.04 -4.67
C PRO A 270 -1.71 9.58 -6.13
N TYR A 271 -0.52 9.45 -6.72
CA TYR A 271 -0.34 8.99 -8.10
C TYR A 271 -0.10 7.48 -8.20
N PHE A 272 -0.14 6.74 -7.08
CA PHE A 272 0.08 5.31 -7.08
C PHE A 272 -0.93 4.60 -7.99
N ARG A 273 -0.42 3.92 -9.02
CA ARG A 273 -1.21 3.18 -10.03
C ARG A 273 -2.28 4.02 -10.74
N ILE A 274 -2.13 5.35 -10.81
CA ILE A 274 -3.06 6.24 -11.53
C ILE A 274 -3.22 5.90 -13.02
N TRP A 275 -2.22 5.24 -13.60
CA TRP A 275 -2.27 4.74 -14.97
C TRP A 275 -3.42 3.74 -15.19
N LEU A 276 -3.80 2.95 -14.18
CA LEU A 276 -4.84 1.94 -14.29
C LEU A 276 -6.23 2.54 -14.61
N PRO A 277 -6.78 3.47 -13.80
CA PRO A 277 -8.05 4.13 -14.13
C PRO A 277 -7.98 4.96 -15.42
N ILE A 278 -6.83 5.57 -15.74
CA ILE A 278 -6.64 6.30 -17.01
C ILE A 278 -6.76 5.35 -18.21
N ILE A 279 -6.13 4.17 -18.17
CA ILE A 279 -6.25 3.18 -19.25
C ILE A 279 -7.68 2.67 -19.37
N ILE A 280 -8.33 2.33 -18.25
CA ILE A 280 -9.73 1.88 -18.25
C ILE A 280 -10.64 2.95 -18.89
N PHE A 281 -10.47 4.21 -18.48
CA PHE A 281 -11.17 5.34 -19.09
C PHE A 281 -10.90 5.43 -20.60
N LEU A 282 -9.64 5.42 -21.03
CA LEU A 282 -9.28 5.51 -22.44
C LEU A 282 -9.89 4.39 -23.28
N VAL A 283 -9.87 3.15 -22.79
CA VAL A 283 -10.46 2.00 -23.48
C VAL A 283 -11.96 2.20 -23.67
N ILE A 284 -12.68 2.53 -22.60
CA ILE A 284 -14.14 2.78 -22.65
C ILE A 284 -14.44 3.97 -23.57
N TYR A 285 -13.64 5.03 -23.49
CA TYR A 285 -13.84 6.27 -24.23
C TYR A 285 -13.60 6.10 -25.74
N VAL A 286 -12.56 5.36 -26.12
CA VAL A 286 -12.26 5.01 -27.52
C VAL A 286 -13.35 4.09 -28.09
N PHE A 287 -13.79 3.10 -27.33
CA PHE A 287 -14.90 2.24 -27.73
C PHE A 287 -16.18 3.04 -27.98
N TYR A 288 -16.50 3.96 -27.06
CA TYR A 288 -17.63 4.87 -27.17
C TYR A 288 -17.52 5.82 -28.38
N TYR A 289 -16.31 6.31 -28.70
CA TYR A 289 -16.05 7.08 -29.93
C TYR A 289 -16.42 6.29 -31.19
N PHE A 290 -15.98 5.03 -31.30
CA PHE A 290 -16.30 4.22 -32.48
C PHE A 290 -17.80 3.99 -32.65
N ILE A 291 -18.51 3.66 -31.56
CA ILE A 291 -19.97 3.52 -31.60
C ILE A 291 -20.62 4.81 -32.10
N THR A 292 -20.19 5.94 -31.54
CA THR A 292 -20.76 7.25 -31.85
C THR A 292 -20.52 7.66 -33.30
N VAL A 293 -19.31 7.44 -33.83
CA VAL A 293 -19.00 7.71 -35.23
C VAL A 293 -19.84 6.84 -36.17
N GLN A 294 -20.01 5.55 -35.87
CA GLN A 294 -20.83 4.67 -36.72
C GLN A 294 -22.30 5.08 -36.72
N LEU A 295 -22.84 5.42 -35.54
CA LEU A 295 -24.20 5.93 -35.41
C LEU A 295 -24.38 7.22 -36.20
N TYR A 296 -23.47 8.19 -36.00
CA TYR A 296 -23.54 9.49 -36.65
C TYR A 296 -23.34 9.40 -38.17
N LYS A 297 -22.41 8.56 -38.64
CA LYS A 297 -22.23 8.27 -40.07
C LYS A 297 -23.53 7.77 -40.71
N LYS A 298 -24.23 6.85 -40.04
CA LYS A 298 -25.51 6.30 -40.50
C LYS A 298 -26.63 7.34 -40.57
N ILE A 299 -26.59 8.34 -39.69
CA ILE A 299 -27.58 9.43 -39.65
C ILE A 299 -27.31 10.48 -40.74
N VAL A 300 -26.03 10.85 -40.93
CA VAL A 300 -25.66 12.05 -41.70
C VAL A 300 -25.31 11.76 -43.16
N LEU A 301 -24.76 10.59 -43.49
CA LEU A 301 -24.38 10.31 -44.87
C LEU A 301 -25.57 9.83 -45.72
N PRO A 302 -25.73 10.35 -46.95
CA PRO A 302 -26.71 9.82 -47.89
C PRO A 302 -26.34 8.39 -48.31
N LYS A 303 -27.35 7.56 -48.58
CA LYS A 303 -27.14 6.18 -49.09
C LYS A 303 -26.39 6.24 -50.43
N GLU A 304 -25.43 5.34 -50.62
CA GLU A 304 -24.83 5.12 -51.94
C GLU A 304 -25.95 4.67 -52.91
N VAL A 305 -26.03 5.35 -54.06
CA VAL A 305 -26.90 4.99 -55.19
C VAL A 305 -26.02 4.32 -56.22
#